data_AF-A0A967MXZ3-F1
#
_entry.id   AF-A0A967MXZ3-F1
#
_cell.length_a   1.000
_cell.length_b   1.000
_cell.length_c   1.000
_cell.angle_alpha   90.00
_cell.angle_beta   90.00
_cell.angle_gamma   90.00
#
_symmetry.space_group_name_H-M   'P 1'
#
loop_
_entity.id
_entity.type
_entity.pdbx_description
1 polymer ?
#
loop_
_entity_poly.entity_id
_entity_poly.type
_entity_poly.pdbx_seq_one_letter_code
_entity_poly.pdbx_strand_id
1 'polypeptide(L)'
;MLLGNSMRGNIVGISTFYQDIAKDSDHYLYLLSTGATLREAVLPYFRNSVELALKPTLASMMTMGIVALPGMMTGVILGGASPDVAIKYQIMIMIAIVVSTFTSVVLTLLLTWRVCFNKYGLLRKDIFVSESPLNNARS
;
A
#
# COMPACT_ATOMS: atom_id res chain seq x y z
N MET A 1 -8.67 -11.33 -9.47
CA MET A 1 -8.70 -9.84 -9.42
C MET A 1 -8.49 -9.27 -8.02
N LEU A 2 -9.25 -9.73 -7.01
CA LEU A 2 -9.13 -9.29 -5.61
C LEU A 2 -7.71 -9.41 -5.05
N LEU A 3 -7.12 -10.61 -5.13
CA LEU A 3 -5.80 -10.89 -4.57
C LEU A 3 -4.70 -10.01 -5.21
N GLY A 4 -4.73 -9.85 -6.53
CA GLY A 4 -3.72 -9.06 -7.26
C GLY A 4 -3.79 -7.56 -6.98
N ASN A 5 -4.99 -7.00 -6.79
CA ASN A 5 -5.15 -5.60 -6.38
C ASN A 5 -4.71 -5.39 -4.93
N SER A 6 -5.06 -6.31 -4.04
CA SER A 6 -4.62 -6.28 -2.64
C SER A 6 -3.08 -6.40 -2.52
N MET A 7 -2.47 -7.30 -3.29
CA MET A 7 -1.01 -7.47 -3.34
C MET A 7 -0.31 -6.21 -3.85
N ARG A 8 -0.80 -5.60 -4.95
CA ARG A 8 -0.26 -4.32 -5.43
C ARG A 8 -0.40 -3.20 -4.40
N GLY A 9 -1.56 -3.10 -3.76
CA GLY A 9 -1.81 -2.14 -2.68
C GLY A 9 -0.86 -2.32 -1.50
N ASN A 10 -0.63 -3.57 -1.05
CA ASN A 10 0.33 -3.87 0.01
C ASN A 10 1.77 -3.53 -0.39
N ILE A 11 2.19 -3.86 -1.62
CA ILE A 11 3.55 -3.56 -2.10
C ILE A 11 3.80 -2.05 -2.11
N VAL A 12 2.86 -1.28 -2.67
CA VAL A 12 2.95 0.19 -2.70
C VAL A 12 2.90 0.76 -1.28
N GLY A 13 1.98 0.29 -0.43
CA GLY A 13 1.87 0.76 0.94
C GLY A 13 3.14 0.55 1.76
N ILE A 14 3.78 -0.62 1.66
CA ILE A 14 5.03 -0.91 2.37
C ILE A 14 6.20 -0.11 1.77
N SER A 15 6.34 -0.10 0.45
CA SER A 15 7.48 0.54 -0.20
C SER A 15 7.46 2.05 -0.01
N THR A 16 6.29 2.68 -0.13
CA THR A 16 6.11 4.10 0.14
C THR A 16 6.36 4.44 1.60
N PHE A 17 5.82 3.66 2.54
CA PHE A 17 6.05 3.88 3.97
C PHE A 17 7.53 3.87 4.32
N TYR A 18 8.27 2.91 3.77
CA TYR A 18 9.69 2.81 4.01
C TYR A 18 10.47 3.94 3.33
N GLN A 19 10.17 4.23 2.06
CA GLN A 19 10.85 5.28 1.29
C GLN A 19 10.64 6.66 1.91
N ASP A 20 9.43 6.97 2.36
CA ASP A 20 9.12 8.26 2.99
C ASP A 20 9.92 8.46 4.28
N ILE A 21 10.01 7.44 5.14
CA ILE A 21 10.80 7.56 6.39
C ILE A 21 12.31 7.57 6.11
N ALA A 22 12.78 6.83 5.10
CA ALA A 22 14.19 6.86 4.71
C ALA A 22 14.59 8.24 4.14
N LYS A 23 13.72 8.83 3.31
CA LYS A 23 13.93 10.13 2.68
C LYS A 23 13.85 11.28 3.69
N ASP A 24 12.94 11.18 4.65
CA ASP A 24 12.67 12.23 5.65
C ASP A 24 13.21 11.86 7.04
N SER A 25 14.33 11.14 7.04
CA SER A 25 14.96 10.63 8.27
C SER A 25 15.44 11.75 9.19
N ASP A 26 15.86 12.89 8.64
CA ASP A 26 16.27 14.07 9.40
C ASP A 26 15.10 14.71 10.18
N HIS A 27 13.94 14.87 9.55
CA HIS A 27 12.76 15.42 10.23
C HIS A 27 12.19 14.42 11.26
N TYR A 28 12.21 13.13 10.94
CA TYR A 28 11.85 12.06 11.87
C TYR A 28 12.73 12.07 13.13
N LEU A 29 14.06 12.19 12.97
CA LEU A 29 15.02 12.30 14.07
C LEU A 29 14.85 13.60 14.85
N TYR A 30 14.56 14.71 14.17
CA TYR A 30 14.27 16.00 14.81
C TYR A 30 13.06 15.91 15.74
N LEU A 31 11.95 15.32 15.28
CA LEU A 31 10.76 15.12 16.08
C LEU A 31 11.04 14.25 17.32
N LEU A 32 11.77 13.15 17.15
CA LEU A 32 12.20 12.30 18.26
C LEU A 32 13.08 13.06 19.27
N SER A 33 14.02 13.88 18.79
CA SER A 33 14.91 14.67 19.65
C SER A 33 14.17 15.77 20.42
N THR A 34 13.05 16.24 19.89
CA THR A 34 12.17 17.24 20.53
C THR A 34 11.23 16.60 21.56
N GLY A 35 11.33 15.28 21.77
CA GLY A 35 10.52 14.53 22.73
C GLY A 35 9.19 14.02 22.19
N ALA A 36 8.97 14.10 20.87
CA ALA A 36 7.77 13.52 20.25
C ALA A 36 7.76 12.00 20.44
N THR A 37 6.57 11.45 20.71
CA THR A 37 6.45 10.00 20.78
C THR A 37 6.66 9.40 19.41
N LEU A 38 7.22 8.19 19.36
CA LEU A 38 7.39 7.45 18.11
C LEU A 38 6.06 7.30 17.34
N ARG A 39 4.94 7.31 18.06
CA ARG A 39 3.61 7.27 17.46
C ARG A 39 3.30 8.51 16.63
N GLU A 40 3.59 9.69 17.17
CA GLU A 40 3.36 10.96 16.48
C GLU A 40 4.32 11.16 15.31
N ALA A 41 5.59 10.77 15.48
CA ALA A 41 6.59 10.92 14.41
C ALA A 41 6.26 10.07 13.17
N VAL A 42 5.59 8.92 13.35
CA VAL A 42 5.30 7.96 12.26
C VAL A 42 3.93 8.18 11.62
N LEU A 43 2.99 8.76 12.36
CA LEU A 43 1.62 9.01 11.91
C LEU A 43 1.50 9.71 10.54
N PRO A 44 2.26 10.78 10.22
CA PRO A 44 2.15 11.43 8.92
C PRO A 44 2.56 10.51 7.76
N TYR A 45 3.64 9.74 7.94
CA TYR A 45 4.13 8.79 6.92
C TYR A 45 3.16 7.62 6.71
N PHE A 46 2.55 7.12 7.80
CA PHE A 46 1.51 6.09 7.73
C PHE A 46 0.32 6.56 6.88
N ARG A 47 -0.19 7.77 7.16
CA ARG A 47 -1.34 8.32 6.44
C ARG A 47 -1.04 8.48 4.95
N ASN A 48 0.14 9.02 4.61
CA ASN A 48 0.55 9.20 3.21
C ASN A 48 0.64 7.86 2.47
N SER A 49 1.20 6.84 3.13
CA SER A 49 1.36 5.50 2.57
C SER A 49 0.03 4.82 2.28
N VAL A 50 -0.95 4.92 3.19
CA VAL A 50 -2.32 4.42 2.95
C VAL A 50 -2.95 5.13 1.76
N GLU A 51 -2.82 6.46 1.69
CA GLU A 51 -3.39 7.25 0.60
C GLU A 51 -2.79 6.84 -0.75
N LEU A 52 -1.46 6.72 -0.83
CA LEU A 52 -0.73 6.31 -2.03
C LEU A 52 -1.05 4.88 -2.46
N ALA A 53 -1.25 3.96 -1.51
CA ALA A 53 -1.66 2.58 -1.80
C ALA A 53 -3.08 2.49 -2.40
N LEU A 54 -4.00 3.38 -2.01
CA LEU A 54 -5.40 3.37 -2.46
C LEU A 54 -5.65 4.15 -3.75
N LYS A 55 -4.82 5.17 -4.05
CA LYS A 55 -4.88 5.97 -5.29
C LYS A 55 -5.09 5.15 -6.57
N PRO A 56 -4.32 4.07 -6.87
CA PRO A 56 -4.52 3.31 -8.11
C PRO A 56 -5.86 2.58 -8.18
N THR A 57 -6.36 2.07 -7.05
CA THR A 57 -7.67 1.41 -6.98
C THR A 57 -8.80 2.40 -7.21
N LEU A 58 -8.71 3.58 -6.60
CA LEU A 58 -9.68 4.67 -6.81
C LEU A 58 -9.65 5.21 -8.24
N ALA A 59 -8.47 5.41 -8.82
CA ALA A 59 -8.33 5.85 -10.20
C ALA A 59 -8.97 4.86 -11.18
N SER A 60 -8.78 3.55 -10.96
CA SER A 60 -9.41 2.50 -11.77
C SER A 60 -10.94 2.51 -11.64
N MET A 61 -11.45 2.74 -10.43
CA MET A 61 -12.89 2.84 -10.17
C MET A 61 -13.50 4.09 -10.83
N MET A 62 -12.82 5.23 -10.78
CA MET A 62 -13.27 6.47 -11.44
C MET A 62 -13.29 6.32 -12.97
N THR A 63 -12.25 5.72 -13.57
CA THR A 63 -12.22 5.44 -15.02
C THR A 63 -13.40 4.57 -15.45
N MET A 64 -13.75 3.56 -14.64
CA MET A 64 -14.93 2.73 -14.90
C MET A 64 -16.24 3.52 -14.81
N GLY A 65 -16.37 4.42 -13.83
CA GLY A 65 -17.56 5.25 -13.66
C GLY A 65 -17.75 6.32 -14.75
N ILE A 66 -16.67 6.79 -15.37
CA ILE A 66 -16.71 7.88 -16.35
C ILE A 66 -16.70 7.37 -17.80
N VAL A 67 -15.88 6.38 -18.15
CA VAL A 67 -15.53 6.12 -19.57
C VAL A 67 -15.69 4.66 -20.02
N ALA A 68 -15.61 3.66 -19.13
CA ALA A 68 -15.43 2.28 -19.60
C ALA A 68 -16.32 1.22 -18.92
N LEU A 69 -17.00 0.44 -19.76
CA LEU A 69 -17.41 -0.93 -19.44
C LEU A 69 -16.13 -1.79 -19.34
N PRO A 70 -15.74 -2.28 -18.16
CA PRO A 70 -14.51 -3.06 -17.99
C PRO A 70 -14.52 -4.29 -18.88
N GLY A 71 -13.35 -4.68 -19.42
CA GLY A 71 -13.25 -5.82 -20.35
C GLY A 71 -13.82 -7.15 -19.82
N MET A 72 -13.80 -7.36 -18.50
CA MET A 72 -14.44 -8.53 -17.86
C MET A 72 -15.97 -8.47 -17.96
N MET A 73 -16.55 -7.27 -17.81
CA MET A 73 -17.99 -7.06 -17.91
C MET A 73 -18.46 -7.23 -19.37
N THR A 74 -17.70 -6.69 -20.33
CA THR A 74 -17.95 -6.91 -21.76
C THR A 74 -17.83 -8.37 -22.14
N GLY A 75 -16.85 -9.10 -21.59
CA GLY A 75 -16.70 -10.55 -21.81
C GLY A 75 -17.88 -11.38 -21.30
N VAL A 76 -18.44 -11.02 -20.15
CA VAL A 76 -19.65 -11.67 -19.60
C VAL A 76 -20.88 -11.39 -20.47
N ILE A 77 -21.02 -10.17 -20.99
CA ILE A 77 -22.10 -9.80 -21.90
C ILE A 77 -21.98 -10.55 -23.23
N LEU A 78 -20.78 -10.61 -23.81
CA LEU A 78 -20.53 -11.37 -25.05
C LEU A 78 -20.71 -12.89 -24.87
N GLY A 79 -20.56 -13.39 -23.63
CA GLY A 79 -20.84 -14.77 -23.26
C GLY A 79 -22.33 -15.13 -23.14
N GLY A 80 -23.25 -14.20 -23.43
CA GLY A 80 -24.70 -14.43 -23.44
C GLY A 80 -25.42 -14.08 -22.14
N ALA A 81 -24.75 -13.45 -21.18
CA ALA A 81 -25.39 -12.99 -19.93
C ALA A 81 -26.09 -11.64 -20.12
N SER A 82 -27.21 -11.46 -19.40
CA SER A 82 -27.97 -10.21 -19.42
C SER A 82 -27.13 -9.03 -18.89
N PRO A 83 -27.09 -7.88 -19.60
CA PRO A 83 -26.27 -6.72 -19.21
C PRO A 83 -26.59 -6.16 -17.82
N ASP A 84 -27.85 -6.25 -17.37
CA ASP A 84 -28.27 -5.78 -16.05
C ASP A 84 -27.55 -6.53 -14.92
N VAL A 85 -27.40 -7.85 -15.08
CA VAL A 85 -26.70 -8.71 -14.12
C VAL A 85 -25.21 -8.38 -14.13
N ALA A 86 -24.60 -8.24 -15.31
CA ALA A 86 -23.17 -7.96 -15.44
C ALA A 86 -22.74 -6.65 -14.74
N ILE A 87 -23.55 -5.58 -14.86
CA ILE A 87 -23.29 -4.29 -14.19
C ILE A 87 -23.30 -4.45 -12.66
N LYS A 88 -24.35 -5.09 -12.12
CA LYS A 88 -24.52 -5.26 -10.67
C LYS A 88 -23.37 -6.03 -10.05
N TYR A 89 -22.96 -7.13 -10.68
CA TYR A 89 -21.82 -7.91 -10.22
C TYR A 89 -20.51 -7.12 -10.26
N GLN A 90 -20.28 -6.33 -11.31
CA GLN A 90 -19.06 -5.56 -11.44
C GLN A 90 -18.94 -4.47 -10.36
N ILE A 91 -20.04 -3.79 -10.01
CA ILE A 91 -20.06 -2.83 -8.90
C ILE A 91 -19.78 -3.53 -7.57
N MET A 92 -20.40 -4.70 -7.33
CA MET A 92 -20.15 -5.50 -6.12
C MET A 92 -18.68 -5.90 -5.99
N ILE A 93 -18.05 -6.34 -7.09
CA ILE A 93 -16.63 -6.73 -7.12
C ILE A 93 -15.73 -5.51 -6.85
N MET A 94 -16.03 -4.34 -7.41
CA MET A 94 -15.25 -3.12 -7.17
C MET A 94 -15.27 -2.71 -5.70
N ILE A 95 -16.46 -2.72 -5.07
CA ILE A 95 -16.60 -2.44 -3.64
C ILE A 95 -15.81 -3.46 -2.82
N ALA A 96 -15.91 -4.75 -3.15
CA ALA A 96 -15.15 -5.80 -2.48
C ALA A 96 -13.63 -5.59 -2.60
N ILE A 97 -13.13 -5.16 -3.77
CA ILE A 97 -11.71 -4.87 -3.98
C ILE A 97 -11.25 -3.70 -3.13
N VAL A 98 -12.03 -2.61 -3.07
CA VAL A 98 -11.69 -1.43 -2.26
C VAL A 98 -11.64 -1.81 -0.78
N VAL A 99 -12.67 -2.49 -0.27
CA VAL A 99 -12.74 -2.89 1.15
C VAL A 99 -11.63 -3.88 1.50
N SER A 100 -11.38 -4.88 0.64
CA SER A 100 -10.31 -5.86 0.84
C SER A 100 -8.93 -5.21 0.82
N THR A 101 -8.68 -4.29 -0.12
CA THR A 101 -7.39 -3.59 -0.23
C THR A 101 -7.17 -2.66 0.95
N PHE A 102 -8.19 -1.88 1.33
CA PHE A 102 -8.14 -1.00 2.50
C PHE A 102 -7.81 -1.78 3.77
N THR A 103 -8.57 -2.86 4.03
CA THR A 103 -8.37 -3.71 5.21
C THR A 103 -6.97 -4.34 5.20
N SER A 104 -6.53 -4.85 4.05
CA SER A 104 -5.21 -5.47 3.90
C SER A 104 -4.07 -4.47 4.14
N VAL A 105 -4.14 -3.27 3.57
CA VAL A 105 -3.12 -2.23 3.72
C VAL A 105 -3.04 -1.75 5.16
N VAL A 106 -4.20 -1.51 5.80
CA VAL A 106 -4.25 -1.13 7.22
C VAL A 106 -3.68 -2.24 8.10
N LEU A 107 -4.07 -3.50 7.88
CA LEU A 107 -3.57 -4.64 8.65
C LEU A 107 -2.05 -4.81 8.47
N THR A 108 -1.57 -4.68 7.23
CA THR A 108 -0.16 -4.77 6.87
C THR A 108 0.63 -3.65 7.54
N LEU A 109 0.17 -2.41 7.50
CA LEU A 109 0.87 -1.31 8.15
C LEU A 109 0.82 -1.42 9.69
N LEU A 110 -0.26 -1.94 10.29
CA LEU A 110 -0.32 -2.24 11.72
C LEU A 110 0.66 -3.34 12.13
N LEU A 111 0.83 -4.36 11.29
CA LEU A 111 1.84 -5.41 11.48
C LEU A 111 3.26 -4.85 11.30
N THR A 112 3.49 -4.07 10.25
CA THR A 112 4.76 -3.35 10.01
C THR A 112 5.10 -2.45 11.18
N TRP A 113 4.14 -1.76 11.78
CA TRP A 113 4.33 -0.99 13.01
C TRP A 113 4.87 -1.87 14.14
N ARG A 114 4.29 -3.05 14.36
CA ARG A 114 4.73 -3.95 15.43
C ARG A 114 6.10 -4.59 15.16
N VAL A 115 6.51 -4.72 13.90
CA VAL A 115 7.71 -5.46 13.50
C VAL A 115 8.90 -4.55 13.18
N CYS A 116 8.68 -3.35 12.62
CA CYS A 116 9.76 -2.45 12.18
C CYS A 116 10.41 -1.64 13.31
N PHE A 117 9.72 -1.42 14.44
CA PHE A 117 10.26 -0.62 15.54
C PHE A 117 10.98 -1.47 16.57
N ASN A 118 12.28 -1.27 16.67
CA ASN A 118 13.10 -1.87 17.71
C ASN A 118 12.84 -1.18 19.07
N LYS A 119 13.33 -1.75 20.17
CA LYS A 119 13.15 -1.25 21.56
C LYS A 119 13.60 0.22 21.79
N TYR A 120 14.33 0.79 20.83
CA TYR A 120 14.90 2.15 20.83
C TYR A 120 14.23 3.11 19.84
N GLY A 121 13.18 2.66 19.14
CA GLY A 121 12.44 3.51 18.21
C GLY A 121 13.12 3.82 16.88
N LEU A 122 14.24 3.14 16.61
CA LEU A 122 14.90 3.14 15.32
C LEU A 122 14.26 2.10 14.40
N LEU A 123 14.05 2.47 13.13
CA LEU A 123 13.74 1.52 12.07
C LEU A 123 14.86 0.48 12.00
N ARG A 124 14.52 -0.80 12.06
CA ARG A 124 15.47 -1.91 11.85
C ARG A 124 16.07 -1.79 10.45
N LYS A 125 17.27 -1.22 10.37
CA LYS A 125 18.13 -1.25 9.17
C LYS A 125 18.60 -2.68 8.84
N ASP A 126 18.41 -3.65 9.74
CA ASP A 126 18.78 -5.05 9.52
C ASP A 126 17.93 -5.76 8.44
N ILE A 127 16.76 -5.21 8.10
CA ILE A 127 15.92 -5.70 6.99
C ILE A 127 16.49 -5.23 5.63
N PHE A 128 17.47 -4.32 5.63
CA PHE A 128 18.10 -3.76 4.43
C PHE A 128 19.31 -4.54 3.93
N VAL A 129 19.73 -5.61 4.63
CA VAL A 129 20.87 -6.40 4.17
C VAL A 129 20.41 -7.52 3.23
N SER A 130 20.15 -7.10 2.00
CA SER A 130 20.45 -7.85 0.79
C SER A 130 21.01 -6.80 -0.17
N GLU A 131 22.25 -6.34 -0.01
CA GLU A 131 23.46 -7.09 -0.28
C GLU A 131 24.60 -6.75 0.71
N SER A 132 25.17 -7.78 1.31
CA SER A 132 26.61 -7.78 1.62
C SER A 132 27.20 -8.95 0.85
N PRO A 133 28.12 -8.67 -0.09
CA PRO A 133 29.33 -9.46 -0.11
C PRO A 133 30.50 -8.52 0.18
N LEU A 134 31.12 -8.79 1.31
CA LEU A 134 32.56 -8.71 1.52
C LEU A 134 33.35 -9.05 0.24
N ASN A 135 33.61 -8.11 -0.68
CA ASN A 135 34.70 -8.21 -1.67
C ASN A 135 34.93 -6.91 -2.48
N ASN A 136 35.40 -5.84 -1.85
CA ASN A 136 36.45 -5.04 -2.49
C ASN A 136 37.31 -4.42 -1.39
N ALA A 137 38.02 -5.33 -0.72
CA ALA A 137 39.11 -4.98 0.16
C ALA A 137 40.22 -4.32 -0.66
N ARG A 138 40.85 -3.30 -0.07
CA ARG A 138 42.32 -3.20 0.02
C ARG A 138 43.09 -3.99 -1.07
N SER A 139 43.34 -3.35 -2.22
CA SER A 139 44.57 -3.50 -3.02
C SER A 139 44.61 -2.41 -4.08
#